data_AF-A0A485BMV3-F1
#
_entry.id   AF-A0A485BMV3-F1
#
_cell.length_a   1.000
_cell.length_b   1.000
_cell.length_c   1.000
_cell.angle_alpha   90.00
_cell.angle_beta   90.00
_cell.angle_gamma   90.00
#
_symmetry.space_group_name_H-M   'P 1'
#
loop_
_entity.id
_entity.type
_entity.pdbx_description
1 polymer ?
#
loop_
_entity_poly.entity_id
_entity_poly.type
_entity_poly.pdbx_seq_one_letter_code
_entity_poly.pdbx_strand_id
1 'polypeptide(L)'
;MKNDVISPEFDENGRPLRRIRSFVRRQGRLTKGQQHALDNIWPVMGVEFNDAPLDFAALFGRNAPTTLEIGFGMGASLVAMAQAKPEQNFLGIEVHSPGVVPAWPPPKKRVYTTCA
;
A
#
# COMPACT_ATOMS: atom_id res chain seq x y z
N MET A 1 -13.47 1.75 -8.86
CA MET A 1 -12.02 1.50 -8.82
C MET A 1 -11.65 0.55 -9.94
N LYS A 2 -10.96 1.04 -10.98
CA LYS A 2 -10.39 0.20 -12.04
C LYS A 2 -9.08 -0.37 -11.49
N ASN A 3 -9.15 -1.59 -10.96
CA ASN A 3 -8.02 -2.29 -10.33
C ASN A 3 -7.22 -3.09 -11.36
N ASP A 4 -6.84 -2.46 -12.46
CA ASP A 4 -5.96 -3.08 -13.45
C ASP A 4 -4.60 -2.42 -13.36
N VAL A 5 -3.74 -2.95 -12.48
CA VAL A 5 -2.29 -2.73 -12.43
C VAL A 5 -1.60 -3.17 -13.75
N ILE A 6 -2.37 -3.69 -14.70
CA ILE A 6 -1.91 -4.18 -15.99
C ILE A 6 -2.83 -3.62 -17.07
N SER A 7 -2.32 -2.69 -17.86
CA SER A 7 -2.99 -2.25 -19.09
C SER A 7 -3.14 -3.46 -20.03
N PRO A 8 -4.35 -3.75 -20.54
CA PRO A 8 -4.53 -4.83 -21.50
C PRO A 8 -3.79 -4.52 -22.80
N GLU A 9 -2.81 -5.35 -23.15
CA GLU A 9 -2.20 -5.36 -24.48
C GLU A 9 -3.06 -6.19 -25.42
N PHE A 10 -3.23 -5.72 -26.65
CA PHE A 10 -4.05 -6.38 -27.68
C PHE A 10 -3.14 -6.85 -28.82
N ASP A 11 -3.48 -7.99 -29.45
CA ASP A 11 -2.84 -8.40 -30.70
C ASP A 11 -3.28 -7.51 -31.88
N GLU A 12 -2.68 -7.68 -33.05
CA GLU A 12 -3.05 -6.96 -34.28
C GLU A 12 -4.52 -7.17 -34.70
N ASN A 13 -5.18 -8.20 -34.15
CA ASN A 13 -6.59 -8.52 -34.39
C ASN A 13 -7.52 -8.03 -33.26
N GLY A 14 -7.02 -7.20 -32.34
CA GLY A 14 -7.79 -6.64 -31.23
C GLY A 14 -8.16 -7.64 -30.13
N ARG A 15 -7.49 -8.79 -30.05
CA ARG A 15 -7.71 -9.80 -29.01
C ARG A 15 -6.81 -9.51 -27.80
N PRO A 16 -7.35 -9.55 -26.57
CA PRO A 16 -6.56 -9.30 -25.37
C PRO A 16 -5.52 -10.41 -25.18
N LEU A 17 -4.25 -10.03 -25.07
CA LEU A 17 -3.15 -10.96 -24.81
C LEU A 17 -3.22 -11.44 -23.35
N ARG A 18 -3.59 -12.71 -23.16
CA ARG A 18 -3.64 -13.32 -21.82
C ARG A 18 -2.22 -13.64 -21.35
N ARG A 19 -1.63 -12.72 -20.58
CA ARG A 19 -0.33 -12.94 -19.95
C ARG A 19 -0.44 -13.94 -18.79
N ILE A 20 0.44 -14.94 -18.75
CA ILE A 20 0.55 -15.86 -17.61
C ILE A 20 1.01 -15.05 -16.40
N ARG A 21 0.25 -15.12 -15.30
CA ARG A 21 0.54 -14.39 -14.05
C ARG A 21 1.40 -15.27 -13.15
N SER A 22 2.51 -14.73 -12.63
CA SER A 22 3.39 -15.44 -11.68
C SER A 22 2.81 -15.52 -10.27
N PHE A 23 1.77 -14.73 -9.96
CA PHE A 23 1.07 -14.75 -8.68
C PHE A 23 -0.44 -14.63 -8.87
N VAL A 24 -1.20 -15.18 -7.92
CA VAL A 24 -2.67 -15.09 -7.89
C VAL A 24 -3.07 -14.36 -6.61
N ARG A 25 -3.86 -13.29 -6.73
CA ARG A 25 -4.42 -12.59 -5.57
C ARG A 25 -5.52 -13.46 -4.97
N ARG A 26 -5.27 -14.11 -3.84
CA ARG A 26 -6.30 -14.78 -3.03
C ARG A 26 -6.98 -13.74 -2.14
N GLN A 27 -7.78 -12.84 -2.71
CA GLN A 27 -8.56 -11.90 -1.91
C GLN A 27 -9.67 -12.67 -1.17
N GLY A 28 -9.47 -12.93 0.11
CA GLY A 28 -10.57 -13.29 1.01
C GLY A 28 -11.50 -12.09 1.21
N ARG A 29 -12.75 -12.36 1.59
CA ARG A 29 -13.72 -11.30 1.90
C ARG A 29 -13.23 -10.50 3.12
N LEU A 30 -13.13 -9.18 2.97
CA LEU A 30 -12.82 -8.29 4.08
C LEU A 30 -13.90 -8.44 5.17
N THR A 31 -13.46 -8.57 6.41
CA THR A 31 -14.37 -8.47 7.56
C THR A 31 -14.87 -7.02 7.69
N LYS A 32 -16.06 -6.82 8.27
CA LYS A 32 -16.59 -5.46 8.50
C LYS A 32 -15.62 -4.58 9.30
N GLY A 33 -14.93 -5.15 10.29
CA GLY A 33 -13.92 -4.45 11.09
C GLY A 33 -12.71 -3.99 10.28
N GLN A 34 -12.21 -4.85 9.38
CA GLN A 34 -11.12 -4.49 8.46
C GLN A 34 -11.55 -3.41 7.48
N GLN A 35 -12.77 -3.48 6.94
CA GLN A 35 -13.28 -2.44 6.05
C GLN A 35 -13.38 -1.09 6.77
N HIS A 36 -14.00 -1.04 7.96
CA HIS A 36 -14.13 0.19 8.73
C HIS A 36 -12.77 0.81 9.08
N ALA A 37 -11.81 -0.01 9.48
CA ALA A 37 -10.51 0.51 9.84
C ALA A 37 -9.74 0.98 8.58
N LEU A 38 -9.93 0.34 7.42
CA LEU A 38 -9.37 0.82 6.16
C LEU A 38 -9.99 2.17 5.78
N ASP A 39 -11.31 2.29 5.84
CA ASP A 39 -12.04 3.53 5.51
C ASP A 39 -11.62 4.72 6.41
N ASN A 40 -11.25 4.46 7.66
CA ASN A 40 -10.84 5.50 8.62
C ASN A 40 -9.34 5.86 8.53
N ILE A 41 -8.48 4.89 8.20
CA ILE A 41 -7.02 5.04 8.21
C ILE A 41 -6.52 5.50 6.84
N TRP A 42 -7.12 5.00 5.76
CA TRP A 42 -6.74 5.29 4.38
C TRP A 42 -6.74 6.79 4.05
N PRO A 43 -7.72 7.62 4.48
CA PRO A 43 -7.70 9.05 4.17
C PRO A 43 -6.53 9.83 4.78
N VAL A 44 -5.90 9.30 5.83
CA VAL A 44 -4.81 9.98 6.54
C VAL A 44 -3.45 9.45 6.13
N MET A 45 -3.35 8.15 5.84
CA MET A 45 -2.06 7.46 5.65
C MET A 45 -1.99 6.63 4.37
N GLY A 46 -3.08 6.57 3.61
CA GLY A 46 -3.12 5.97 2.28
C GLY A 46 -2.46 6.88 1.25
N VAL A 47 -1.69 6.27 0.36
CA VAL A 47 -1.08 6.91 -0.80
C VAL A 47 -1.63 6.22 -2.04
N GLU A 48 -2.42 6.98 -2.79
CA GLU A 48 -2.94 6.54 -4.08
C GLU A 48 -1.81 6.38 -5.09
N PHE A 49 -1.94 5.36 -5.93
CA PHE A 49 -1.01 5.14 -7.02
C PHE A 49 -1.12 6.27 -8.05
N ASN A 50 0.03 6.76 -8.51
CA ASN A 50 0.14 7.73 -9.59
C ASN A 50 1.39 7.38 -10.44
N ASP A 51 1.34 7.69 -11.74
CA ASP A 51 2.45 7.44 -12.68
C ASP A 51 3.64 8.42 -12.50
N ALA A 52 3.52 9.40 -11.59
CA ALA A 52 4.57 10.34 -11.26
C ALA A 52 5.45 9.85 -10.10
N PRO A 53 6.77 10.17 -10.09
CA PRO A 53 7.63 9.94 -8.94
C PRO A 53 7.07 10.59 -7.66
N LEU A 54 7.10 9.84 -6.57
CA LEU A 54 6.60 10.31 -5.28
C LEU A 54 7.60 11.27 -4.61
N ASP A 55 7.14 12.44 -4.17
CA ASP A 55 7.94 13.34 -3.33
C ASP A 55 7.80 12.94 -1.85
N PHE A 56 8.83 12.27 -1.34
CA PHE A 56 8.87 11.84 0.06
C PHE A 56 8.92 13.02 1.04
N ALA A 57 9.57 14.13 0.68
CA ALA A 57 9.66 15.28 1.58
C ALA A 57 8.29 15.93 1.76
N ALA A 58 7.52 16.03 0.69
CA ALA A 58 6.13 16.50 0.72
C ALA A 58 5.21 15.49 1.44
N LEU A 59 5.33 14.20 1.14
CA LEU A 59 4.50 13.15 1.76
C LEU A 59 4.68 13.10 3.28
N PHE A 60 5.93 13.01 3.72
CA PHE A 60 6.25 12.89 5.14
C PHE A 60 6.32 14.25 5.84
N GLY A 61 6.25 15.37 5.13
CA GLY A 61 6.39 16.73 5.68
C GLY A 61 7.76 17.00 6.33
N ARG A 62 8.78 16.23 5.99
CA ARG A 62 10.17 16.38 6.46
C ARG A 62 11.15 15.66 5.54
N ASN A 63 12.40 16.09 5.55
CA ASN A 63 13.49 15.38 4.90
C ASN A 63 14.19 14.46 5.93
N ALA A 64 14.04 13.15 5.77
CA ALA A 64 14.62 12.13 6.64
C ALA A 64 14.86 10.82 5.86
N PRO A 65 15.78 9.95 6.32
CA PRO A 65 15.99 8.65 5.71
C PRO A 65 14.68 7.87 5.61
N THR A 66 14.38 7.33 4.43
CA THR A 66 13.11 6.64 4.15
C THR A 66 13.36 5.16 3.90
N THR A 67 12.70 4.32 4.70
CA THR A 67 12.71 2.86 4.56
C THR A 67 11.43 2.40 3.87
N LEU A 68 11.59 1.57 2.85
CA LEU A 68 10.49 0.97 2.09
C LEU A 68 10.37 -0.52 2.43
N GLU A 69 9.17 -0.96 2.83
CA GLU A 69 8.87 -2.38 3.04
C GLU A 69 7.81 -2.84 2.02
N ILE A 70 8.16 -3.82 1.18
CA ILE A 70 7.27 -4.39 0.17
C ILE A 70 6.74 -5.73 0.71
N GLY A 71 5.42 -5.88 0.73
CA GLY A 71 4.76 -7.06 1.29
C GLY A 71 4.77 -7.09 2.82
N PHE A 72 4.48 -5.95 3.46
CA PHE A 72 4.52 -5.81 4.92
C PHE A 72 3.46 -6.66 5.66
N GLY A 73 2.55 -7.31 4.94
CA GLY A 73 1.54 -8.19 5.50
C GLY A 73 0.61 -7.44 6.45
N MET A 74 0.70 -7.75 7.75
CA MET A 74 -0.11 -7.12 8.81
C MET A 74 0.45 -5.80 9.34
N GLY A 75 1.66 -5.41 8.91
CA GLY A 75 2.29 -4.13 9.29
C GLY A 75 2.89 -4.10 10.69
N ALA A 76 2.85 -5.19 11.45
CA ALA A 76 3.41 -5.25 12.81
C ALA A 76 4.92 -4.95 12.83
N SER A 77 5.67 -5.48 11.85
CA SER A 77 7.10 -5.20 11.67
C SER A 77 7.35 -3.73 11.36
N LEU A 78 6.66 -3.21 10.33
CA LEU A 78 6.75 -1.81 9.91
C LEU A 78 6.46 -0.83 11.06
N VAL A 79 5.41 -1.11 11.83
CA VAL A 79 5.02 -0.29 12.99
C VAL A 79 6.07 -0.37 14.09
N ALA A 80 6.60 -1.56 14.41
CA ALA A 80 7.64 -1.71 15.41
C ALA A 80 8.92 -0.95 15.03
N MET A 81 9.32 -1.00 13.76
CA MET A 81 10.47 -0.24 13.24
C MET A 81 10.22 1.27 13.32
N ALA A 82 9.03 1.73 12.92
CA ALA A 82 8.64 3.14 13.01
C ALA A 82 8.60 3.67 14.45
N GLN A 83 8.29 2.80 15.42
CA GLN A 83 8.33 3.14 16.84
C GLN A 83 9.76 3.19 17.39
N ALA A 84 10.62 2.29 16.95
CA ALA A 84 12.02 2.25 17.38
C ALA A 84 12.86 3.39 16.80
N LYS A 85 12.49 3.92 15.62
CA LYS A 85 13.25 4.92 14.88
C LYS A 85 12.39 6.11 14.43
N PRO A 86 11.93 6.97 15.35
CA PRO A 86 11.05 8.10 15.03
C PRO A 86 11.70 9.14 14.10
N GLU A 87 13.04 9.15 14.02
CA GLU A 87 13.81 10.01 13.12
C GLU A 87 13.73 9.57 11.66
N GLN A 88 13.32 8.33 11.37
CA GLN A 88 13.21 7.78 10.00
C GLN A 88 11.78 7.75 9.50
N ASN A 89 11.62 7.81 8.18
CA ASN A 89 10.36 7.67 7.48
C ASN A 89 10.16 6.20 7.07
N PHE A 90 8.91 5.74 7.12
CA PHE A 90 8.55 4.36 6.77
C PHE A 90 7.40 4.34 5.77
N LEU A 91 7.62 3.67 4.64
CA LEU A 91 6.61 3.46 3.60
C LEU A 91 6.38 1.96 3.42
N GLY A 92 5.13 1.53 3.53
CA GLY A 92 4.72 0.16 3.26
C GLY A 92 4.00 0.04 1.92
N ILE A 93 4.31 -1.02 1.17
CA ILE A 93 3.53 -1.40 -0.02
C ILE A 93 2.94 -2.79 0.24
N GLU A 94 1.61 -2.92 0.14
CA GLU A 94 0.93 -4.20 0.28
C GLU A 94 -0.17 -4.33 -0.78
N VAL A 95 -0.18 -5.47 -1.47
CA VAL A 95 -1.17 -5.80 -2.53
C VAL A 95 -2.41 -6.48 -1.95
N HIS A 96 -2.34 -6.93 -0.69
CA HIS A 96 -3.39 -7.64 0.01
C HIS A 96 -4.15 -6.72 0.97
N SER A 97 -5.31 -6.21 0.53
CA SER A 97 -6.18 -5.32 1.31
C SER A 97 -6.52 -5.80 2.73
N PRO A 98 -6.72 -7.12 3.01
CA PRO A 98 -6.95 -7.61 4.38
C PRO A 98 -5.78 -7.46 5.36
N GLY A 99 -4.54 -7.31 4.86
CA GLY A 99 -3.34 -7.16 5.68
C GLY A 99 -3.17 -5.77 6.27
N VAL A 100 -3.75 -4.74 5.66
CA VAL A 100 -3.41 -3.34 5.94
C VAL A 100 -3.82 -2.85 7.35
N VAL A 101 -4.65 -3.59 8.09
CA VAL A 101 -5.57 -2.93 9.03
C VAL A 101 -5.54 -3.29 10.53
N PRO A 102 -5.08 -4.46 11.00
CA PRO A 102 -5.31 -4.78 12.42
C PRO A 102 -4.40 -4.06 13.42
N ALA A 103 -3.28 -3.44 13.02
CA ALA A 103 -2.24 -2.97 13.95
C ALA A 103 -1.73 -1.53 13.74
N TRP A 104 -2.49 -0.67 13.07
CA TRP A 104 -1.98 0.66 12.75
C TRP A 104 -2.06 1.65 13.94
N PRO A 105 -0.96 2.33 14.30
CA PRO A 105 -0.94 3.32 15.39
C PRO A 105 -1.71 4.61 15.02
N PRO A 106 -2.05 5.47 16.01
CA PRO A 106 -2.70 6.75 15.74
C PRO A 106 -1.90 7.62 14.74
N PRO A 107 -2.57 8.54 14.02
CA PRO A 107 -2.05 9.29 12.86
C PRO A 107 -0.81 10.16 13.12
N LYS A 108 -0.34 10.21 14.38
CA LYS A 108 0.93 10.85 14.76
C LYS A 108 2.17 10.04 14.38
N LYS A 109 2.02 8.77 13.99
CA LYS A 109 3.14 7.92 13.56
C LYS A 109 3.12 7.81 12.04
N ARG A 110 4.08 8.50 11.40
CA ARG A 110 4.18 8.76 9.95
C ARG A 110 4.60 7.51 9.18
N VAL A 111 3.70 6.54 9.16
CA VAL A 111 3.78 5.40 8.27
C VAL A 111 2.75 5.68 7.17
N TYR A 112 3.09 5.38 5.93
CA TYR A 112 2.16 5.50 4.80
C TYR A 112 2.04 4.15 4.10
N THR A 113 0.91 3.90 3.47
CA THR A 113 0.65 2.68 2.73
C THR A 113 0.14 2.99 1.34
N THR A 114 0.65 2.27 0.34
CA THR A 114 0.04 2.20 -0.98
C THR A 114 -0.44 0.77 -1.27
N CYS A 115 -1.59 0.68 -1.92
CA CYS A 115 -2.22 -0.56 -2.34
C CYS A 115 -2.08 -0.68 -3.86
N ALA A 116 -1.55 -1.80 -4.32
CA ALA A 116 -1.55 -2.20 -5.73
C ALA A 116 -2.54 -3.36 -5.95
#